data_AF-A0A7S0SM03-F1
#
_entry.id   AF-A0A7S0SM03-F1
#
_cell.length_a   1.000
_cell.length_b   1.000
_cell.length_c   1.000
_cell.angle_alpha   90.00
_cell.angle_beta   90.00
_cell.angle_gamma   90.00
#
_symmetry.space_group_name_H-M   'P 1'
#
loop_
_entity.id
_entity.type
_entity.pdbx_description
1 polymer ?
#
loop_
_entity_poly.entity_id
_entity_poly.type
_entity_poly.pdbx_seq_one_letter_code
_entity_poly.pdbx_strand_id
1 'polypeptide(L)'
;FCDATGGSLPLLCTMNCTQAVAEAAAAFGAGRSHDELAADAAQIPPGCHGVRFLPYLVGERSPNWPHASGALTGLRPGLLSQPGLVYRAAVEGATYSLLAGVRRMNELGLPPATELSVVGGGSKSAMWRQTIADVFNVTVRRPAETESAALGAALQAAALVTGFPAREYVLAHPPAYAEGAEVPNPAAVTTHAVSYQKFVAEGKALFEKDATF
;
A
#
# COMPACT_ATOMS: atom_id res chain seq x y z
N PHE A 1 7.50 -3.07 -16.69
CA PHE A 1 8.53 -2.08 -17.06
C PHE A 1 9.75 -2.82 -17.57
N CYS A 2 10.44 -2.33 -18.60
CA CYS A 2 11.68 -2.93 -19.09
C CYS A 2 12.82 -1.92 -18.95
N ASP A 3 14.03 -2.39 -18.66
CA ASP A 3 15.23 -1.56 -18.66
C ASP A 3 16.01 -1.68 -19.98
N ALA A 4 17.01 -0.82 -20.17
CA ALA A 4 17.85 -0.80 -21.37
C ALA A 4 18.78 -2.02 -21.51
N THR A 5 18.81 -2.90 -20.50
CA THR A 5 19.65 -4.11 -20.48
C THR A 5 18.88 -5.38 -20.87
N GLY A 6 17.60 -5.24 -21.25
CA GLY A 6 16.71 -6.37 -21.56
C GLY A 6 16.07 -7.00 -20.33
N GLY A 7 16.27 -6.42 -19.15
CA GLY A 7 15.60 -6.81 -17.91
C GLY A 7 14.15 -6.32 -17.88
N SER A 8 13.32 -6.99 -17.09
CA SER A 8 11.92 -6.60 -16.88
C SER A 8 11.52 -6.65 -15.41
N LEU A 9 10.79 -5.64 -14.97
CA LEU A 9 10.14 -5.56 -13.68
C LEU A 9 8.62 -5.75 -13.85
N PRO A 10 8.04 -6.82 -13.30
CA PRO A 10 6.60 -6.98 -13.20
C PRO A 10 5.97 -5.80 -12.46
N LEU A 11 4.78 -5.38 -12.92
CA LEU A 11 4.11 -4.19 -12.41
C LEU A 11 2.67 -4.51 -12.05
N LEU A 12 2.30 -4.08 -10.85
CA LEU A 12 0.92 -3.95 -10.41
C LEU A 12 0.60 -2.45 -10.28
N CYS A 13 -0.52 -2.03 -10.86
CA CYS A 13 -1.03 -0.67 -10.72
C CYS A 13 -2.40 -0.70 -10.04
N THR A 14 -2.56 0.11 -9.00
CA THR A 14 -3.88 0.41 -8.41
C THR A 14 -4.22 1.87 -8.70
N MET A 15 -5.51 2.15 -8.92
CA MET A 15 -5.97 3.49 -9.27
C MET A 15 -6.19 4.36 -8.03
N ASN A 16 -6.60 3.74 -6.91
CA ASN A 16 -7.19 4.50 -5.81
C ASN A 16 -6.28 4.71 -4.60
N CYS A 17 -5.05 4.17 -4.57
CA CYS A 17 -4.23 4.03 -3.36
C CYS A 17 -4.21 5.29 -2.45
N THR A 18 -3.44 6.32 -2.80
CA THR A 18 -3.37 7.56 -1.99
C THR A 18 -4.57 8.47 -2.16
N GLN A 19 -5.23 8.43 -3.34
CA GLN A 19 -6.41 9.25 -3.62
C GLN A 19 -7.57 8.92 -2.68
N ALA A 20 -7.87 7.64 -2.46
CA ALA A 20 -8.95 7.22 -1.56
C ALA A 20 -8.71 7.64 -0.11
N VAL A 21 -7.46 7.59 0.35
CA VAL A 21 -7.09 8.08 1.68
C VAL A 21 -7.22 9.60 1.78
N ALA A 22 -6.88 10.33 0.72
CA ALA A 22 -7.07 11.77 0.66
C ALA A 22 -8.55 12.17 0.65
N GLU A 23 -9.40 11.46 -0.09
CA GLU A 23 -10.86 11.65 -0.09
C GLU A 23 -11.47 11.38 1.30
N ALA A 24 -11.04 10.31 1.96
CA ALA A 24 -11.46 10.02 3.33
C ALA A 24 -11.00 11.11 4.32
N ALA A 25 -9.78 11.63 4.17
CA ALA A 25 -9.28 12.74 4.98
C ALA A 25 -10.07 14.03 4.73
N ALA A 26 -10.38 14.36 3.48
CA ALA A 26 -11.15 15.55 3.15
C ALA A 26 -12.58 15.48 3.70
N ALA A 27 -13.25 14.34 3.54
CA ALA A 27 -14.64 14.17 3.95
C ALA A 27 -14.82 14.01 5.47
N PHE A 28 -13.92 13.30 6.15
CA PHE A 28 -14.07 12.92 7.57
C PHE A 28 -13.02 13.55 8.49
N GLY A 29 -12.06 14.28 7.95
CA GLY A 29 -10.95 14.84 8.72
C GLY A 29 -11.25 16.16 9.41
N ALA A 30 -12.36 16.83 9.07
CA ALA A 30 -12.77 18.13 9.64
C ALA A 30 -11.67 19.20 9.54
N GLY A 31 -10.98 19.26 8.40
CA GLY A 31 -9.92 20.24 8.12
C GLY A 31 -8.56 19.94 8.75
N ARG A 32 -8.42 18.82 9.46
CA ARG A 32 -7.15 18.36 10.03
C ARG A 32 -6.19 17.86 8.95
N SER A 33 -4.91 18.02 9.24
CA SER A 33 -3.81 17.51 8.42
C SER A 33 -3.72 15.99 8.43
N HIS A 34 -3.02 15.42 7.45
CA HIS A 34 -2.74 13.99 7.40
C HIS A 34 -1.95 13.49 8.62
N ASP A 35 -1.09 14.32 9.21
CA ASP A 35 -0.30 13.95 10.38
C ASP A 35 -1.17 13.88 11.64
N GLU A 36 -2.07 14.85 11.84
CA GLU A 36 -3.06 14.82 12.92
C GLU A 36 -4.00 13.62 12.79
N LEU A 37 -4.51 13.36 11.58
CA LEU A 37 -5.37 12.21 11.33
C LEU A 37 -4.64 10.88 11.50
N ALA A 38 -3.35 10.82 11.13
CA ALA A 38 -2.53 9.64 11.36
C ALA A 38 -2.29 9.38 12.85
N ALA A 39 -2.14 10.43 13.67
CA ALA A 39 -2.00 10.32 15.12
C ALA A 39 -3.27 9.77 15.78
N ASP A 40 -4.45 10.28 15.38
CA ASP A 40 -5.74 9.76 15.84
C ASP A 40 -5.94 8.30 15.39
N ALA A 41 -5.71 8.03 14.11
CA ALA A 41 -5.85 6.71 13.51
C ALA A 41 -4.89 5.68 14.13
N ALA A 42 -3.75 6.10 14.67
CA ALA A 42 -2.84 5.21 15.41
C ALA A 42 -3.44 4.72 16.75
N GLN A 43 -4.45 5.40 17.29
CA GLN A 43 -5.17 4.95 18.49
C GLN A 43 -6.28 3.95 18.17
N ILE A 44 -6.64 3.81 16.89
CA ILE A 44 -7.64 2.85 16.43
C ILE A 44 -6.96 1.48 16.28
N PRO A 45 -7.52 0.41 16.88
CA PRO A 45 -6.92 -0.91 16.77
C PRO A 45 -6.95 -1.41 15.31
N PRO A 46 -5.96 -2.23 14.90
CA PRO A 46 -5.97 -2.91 13.60
C PRO A 46 -7.32 -3.56 13.27
N GLY A 47 -7.77 -3.41 12.03
CA GLY A 47 -9.08 -3.93 11.59
C GLY A 47 -10.27 -3.03 11.95
N CYS A 48 -10.03 -1.84 12.54
CA CYS A 48 -10.99 -0.75 12.66
C CYS A 48 -12.34 -1.13 13.29
N HIS A 49 -12.35 -1.97 14.34
CA HIS A 49 -13.58 -2.50 14.95
C HIS A 49 -14.52 -3.23 13.96
N GLY A 50 -13.98 -3.73 12.85
CA GLY A 50 -14.74 -4.35 11.78
C GLY A 50 -15.28 -3.37 10.73
N VAL A 51 -14.97 -2.07 10.81
CA VAL A 51 -15.21 -1.10 9.74
C VAL A 51 -14.24 -1.35 8.59
N ARG A 52 -14.71 -1.29 7.35
CA ARG A 52 -13.88 -1.47 6.16
C ARG A 52 -14.19 -0.39 5.13
N PHE A 53 -13.14 0.16 4.54
CA PHE A 53 -13.23 1.06 3.39
C PHE A 53 -12.73 0.31 2.15
N LEU A 54 -13.62 0.07 1.19
CA LEU A 54 -13.27 -0.46 -0.11
C LEU A 54 -12.91 0.72 -1.01
N PRO A 55 -11.65 0.83 -1.47
CA PRO A 55 -11.13 2.11 -1.96
C PRO A 55 -11.51 2.45 -3.40
N TYR A 56 -12.38 1.71 -4.08
CA TYR A 56 -12.59 1.75 -5.53
C TYR A 56 -13.43 2.95 -6.02
N LEU A 57 -13.09 4.17 -5.60
CA LEU A 57 -13.84 5.40 -5.86
C LEU A 57 -13.99 5.72 -7.35
N VAL A 58 -13.00 5.34 -8.17
CA VAL A 58 -13.00 5.58 -9.63
C VAL A 58 -12.96 4.28 -10.43
N GLY A 59 -13.50 3.18 -9.87
CA GLY A 59 -13.26 1.83 -10.38
C GLY A 59 -11.83 1.36 -10.10
N GLU A 60 -11.46 0.17 -10.56
CA GLU A 60 -10.13 -0.40 -10.31
C GLU A 60 -9.61 -1.27 -11.47
N ARG A 61 -8.28 -1.29 -11.63
CA ARG A 61 -7.58 -2.12 -12.62
C ARG A 61 -7.12 -3.44 -12.05
N SER A 62 -6.79 -3.46 -10.76
CA SER A 62 -6.34 -4.66 -10.05
C SER A 62 -6.94 -4.70 -8.64
N PRO A 63 -8.03 -5.47 -8.42
CA PRO A 63 -8.72 -6.38 -9.38
C PRO A 63 -9.37 -5.66 -10.57
N ASN A 64 -9.67 -6.38 -11.65
CA ASN A 64 -10.33 -5.81 -12.85
C ASN A 64 -11.81 -5.53 -12.57
N TRP A 65 -12.08 -4.42 -11.89
CA TRP A 65 -13.42 -3.94 -11.56
C TRP A 65 -13.58 -2.48 -12.03
N PRO A 66 -13.62 -2.26 -13.36
CA PRO A 66 -13.60 -0.90 -13.93
C PRO A 66 -14.83 -0.06 -13.55
N HIS A 67 -15.91 -0.71 -13.11
CA HIS A 67 -17.17 -0.07 -12.72
C HIS A 67 -17.44 -0.13 -11.21
N ALA A 68 -16.47 -0.61 -10.40
CA ALA A 68 -16.62 -0.59 -8.95
C ALA A 68 -16.76 0.85 -8.43
N SER A 69 -17.43 0.97 -7.28
CA SER A 69 -17.54 2.21 -6.52
C SER A 69 -16.96 2.01 -5.11
N GLY A 70 -16.55 3.10 -4.45
CA GLY A 70 -16.13 3.00 -3.05
C GLY A 70 -17.27 2.53 -2.15
N ALA A 71 -16.93 1.85 -1.06
CA ALA A 71 -17.89 1.42 -0.05
C ALA A 71 -17.31 1.51 1.36
N LEU A 72 -18.10 2.02 2.30
CA LEU A 72 -17.78 2.03 3.73
C LEU A 72 -18.74 1.07 4.45
N THR A 73 -18.23 -0.06 4.92
CA THR A 73 -19.03 -1.14 5.52
C THR A 73 -18.68 -1.32 6.99
N GLY A 74 -19.56 -2.01 7.73
CA GLY A 74 -19.29 -2.39 9.13
C GLY A 74 -19.53 -1.30 10.18
N LEU A 75 -20.07 -0.13 9.79
CA LEU A 75 -20.41 0.93 10.74
C LEU A 75 -21.44 0.46 11.79
N ARG A 76 -21.25 0.93 13.03
CA ARG A 76 -22.09 0.71 14.20
C ARG A 76 -22.24 2.04 14.98
N PRO A 77 -23.28 2.19 15.83
CA PRO A 77 -23.46 3.41 16.62
C PRO A 77 -22.19 3.81 17.38
N GLY A 78 -21.86 5.10 17.35
CA GLY A 78 -20.68 5.66 18.04
C GLY A 78 -19.33 5.50 17.32
N LEU A 79 -19.22 4.61 16.32
CA LEU A 79 -17.95 4.42 15.61
C LEU A 79 -17.63 5.60 14.69
N LEU A 80 -18.61 6.13 13.96
CA LEU A 80 -18.36 7.21 12.99
C LEU A 80 -17.84 8.51 13.63
N SER A 81 -18.12 8.73 14.92
CA SER A 81 -17.60 9.87 15.69
C SER A 81 -16.18 9.68 16.21
N GLN A 82 -15.59 8.48 16.10
CA GLN A 82 -14.23 8.26 16.56
C GLN A 82 -13.23 8.94 15.61
N PRO A 83 -12.39 9.86 16.13
CA PRO A 83 -11.36 10.52 15.33
C PRO A 83 -10.44 9.50 14.65
N GLY A 84 -10.13 9.72 13.37
CA GLY A 84 -9.21 8.88 12.62
C GLY A 84 -9.74 7.50 12.20
N LEU A 85 -10.93 7.06 12.62
CA LEU A 85 -11.45 5.72 12.27
C LEU A 85 -11.58 5.51 10.76
N VAL A 86 -12.27 6.43 10.06
CA VAL A 86 -12.46 6.31 8.61
C VAL A 86 -11.14 6.48 7.87
N TYR A 87 -10.24 7.33 8.38
CA TYR A 87 -8.90 7.50 7.84
C TYR A 87 -8.07 6.21 7.96
N ARG A 88 -8.06 5.56 9.14
CA ARG A 88 -7.43 4.25 9.36
C ARG A 88 -8.03 3.20 8.43
N ALA A 89 -9.35 3.14 8.32
CA ALA A 89 -10.04 2.19 7.45
C ALA A 89 -9.66 2.38 5.97
N ALA A 90 -9.51 3.62 5.50
CA ALA A 90 -9.05 3.92 4.15
C ALA A 90 -7.58 3.51 3.94
N VAL A 91 -6.69 3.78 4.91
CA VAL A 91 -5.29 3.35 4.91
C VAL A 91 -5.18 1.81 4.84
N GLU A 92 -5.93 1.10 5.69
CA GLU A 92 -5.98 -0.36 5.66
C GLU A 92 -6.54 -0.87 4.34
N GLY A 93 -7.65 -0.29 3.84
CA GLY A 93 -8.27 -0.65 2.56
C GLY A 93 -7.34 -0.50 1.36
N ALA A 94 -6.63 0.63 1.26
CA ALA A 94 -5.61 0.84 0.23
C ALA A 94 -4.49 -0.21 0.34
N THR A 95 -4.04 -0.50 1.56
CA THR A 95 -2.99 -1.50 1.82
C THR A 95 -3.44 -2.92 1.47
N TYR A 96 -4.69 -3.29 1.79
CA TYR A 96 -5.27 -4.58 1.39
C TYR A 96 -5.41 -4.71 -0.13
N SER A 97 -5.76 -3.63 -0.82
CA SER A 97 -5.81 -3.63 -2.30
C SER A 97 -4.43 -3.88 -2.91
N LEU A 98 -3.37 -3.30 -2.34
CA LEU A 98 -1.99 -3.59 -2.74
C LEU A 98 -1.62 -5.05 -2.45
N LEU A 99 -1.96 -5.57 -1.26
CA LEU A 99 -1.69 -6.97 -0.90
C LEU A 99 -2.39 -7.95 -1.85
N ALA A 100 -3.64 -7.67 -2.24
CA ALA A 100 -4.38 -8.50 -3.19
C ALA A 100 -3.64 -8.60 -4.53
N GLY A 101 -3.14 -7.48 -5.05
CA GLY A 101 -2.38 -7.49 -6.29
C GLY A 101 -1.01 -8.16 -6.16
N VAL A 102 -0.29 -8.00 -5.04
CA VAL A 102 0.97 -8.74 -4.81
C VAL A 102 0.73 -10.24 -4.69
N ARG A 103 -0.33 -10.67 -4.00
CA ARG A 103 -0.71 -12.08 -3.95
C ARG A 103 -1.05 -12.62 -5.34
N ARG A 104 -1.71 -11.81 -6.19
CA ARG A 104 -1.96 -12.19 -7.58
C ARG A 104 -0.66 -12.36 -8.37
N MET A 105 0.34 -11.51 -8.16
CA MET A 105 1.66 -11.72 -8.77
C MET A 105 2.32 -13.02 -8.28
N ASN A 106 2.18 -13.35 -6.99
CA ASN A 106 2.71 -14.60 -6.45
C ASN A 106 2.05 -15.84 -7.07
N GLU A 107 0.73 -15.80 -7.28
CA GLU A 107 -0.01 -16.86 -7.99
C GLU A 107 0.47 -17.05 -9.44
N LEU A 108 1.04 -16.02 -10.06
CA LEU A 108 1.62 -16.05 -11.39
C LEU A 108 3.10 -16.47 -11.40
N GLY A 109 3.63 -16.91 -10.26
CA GLY A 109 4.98 -17.46 -10.13
C GLY A 109 6.04 -16.47 -9.66
N LEU A 110 5.68 -15.23 -9.30
CA LEU A 110 6.64 -14.36 -8.61
C LEU A 110 6.90 -14.87 -7.18
N PRO A 111 8.14 -14.83 -6.70
CA PRO A 111 8.43 -15.21 -5.33
C PRO A 111 7.81 -14.20 -4.34
N PRO A 112 7.36 -14.66 -3.16
CA PRO A 112 6.92 -13.76 -2.10
C PRO A 112 8.00 -12.74 -1.73
N ALA A 113 7.59 -11.50 -1.46
CA ALA A 113 8.49 -10.47 -0.95
C ALA A 113 9.05 -10.88 0.42
N THR A 114 10.33 -10.58 0.66
CA THR A 114 10.99 -10.75 1.96
C THR A 114 11.18 -9.42 2.69
N GLU A 115 11.14 -8.31 1.97
CA GLU A 115 11.22 -6.94 2.45
C GLU A 115 10.48 -6.02 1.46
N LEU A 116 9.97 -4.89 1.93
CA LEU A 116 9.34 -3.86 1.10
C LEU A 116 10.05 -2.52 1.24
N SER A 117 10.36 -1.89 0.10
CA SER A 117 10.76 -0.49 0.03
C SER A 117 9.58 0.39 -0.34
N VAL A 118 9.27 1.40 0.48
CA VAL A 118 8.12 2.29 0.26
C VAL A 118 8.55 3.72 0.00
N VAL A 119 7.94 4.34 -1.02
CA VAL A 119 8.22 5.70 -1.49
C VAL A 119 6.90 6.45 -1.76
N GLY A 120 6.99 7.75 -2.02
CA GLY A 120 5.83 8.59 -2.32
C GLY A 120 5.08 9.12 -1.09
N GLY A 121 3.90 9.72 -1.31
CA GLY A 121 3.18 10.46 -0.27
C GLY A 121 2.81 9.61 0.96
N GLY A 122 2.23 8.42 0.74
CA GLY A 122 1.82 7.53 1.83
C GLY A 122 3.00 7.04 2.69
N SER A 123 4.19 6.93 2.13
CA SER A 123 5.37 6.48 2.87
C SER A 123 5.86 7.50 3.90
N LYS A 124 5.41 8.76 3.85
CA LYS A 124 5.75 9.76 4.88
C LYS A 124 5.11 9.44 6.24
N SER A 125 3.92 8.81 6.24
CA SER A 125 3.20 8.45 7.45
C SER A 125 3.79 7.20 8.11
N ALA A 126 4.33 7.33 9.32
CA ALA A 126 4.84 6.19 10.10
C ALA A 126 3.74 5.15 10.40
N MET A 127 2.53 5.61 10.72
CA MET A 127 1.38 4.72 10.96
C MET A 127 1.02 3.90 9.72
N TRP A 128 1.05 4.53 8.54
CA TRP A 128 0.79 3.79 7.29
C TRP A 128 1.91 2.79 7.01
N ARG A 129 3.19 3.18 7.17
CA ARG A 129 4.30 2.23 6.99
C ARG A 129 4.20 1.02 7.90
N GLN A 130 3.85 1.23 9.18
CA GLN A 130 3.62 0.12 10.12
C GLN A 130 2.44 -0.75 9.67
N THR A 131 1.36 -0.14 9.17
CA THR A 131 0.22 -0.88 8.61
C THR A 131 0.63 -1.73 7.40
N ILE A 132 1.50 -1.23 6.53
CA ILE A 132 2.06 -2.00 5.41
C ILE A 132 2.87 -3.19 5.95
N ALA A 133 3.75 -2.97 6.93
CA ALA A 133 4.55 -4.03 7.54
C ALA A 133 3.67 -5.13 8.14
N ASP A 134 2.64 -4.75 8.90
CA ASP A 134 1.72 -5.69 9.54
C ASP A 134 0.84 -6.44 8.52
N VAL A 135 0.34 -5.76 7.49
CA VAL A 135 -0.53 -6.38 6.47
C VAL A 135 0.25 -7.34 5.57
N PHE A 136 1.46 -6.95 5.15
CA PHE A 136 2.31 -7.79 4.29
C PHE A 136 3.11 -8.83 5.07
N ASN A 137 3.21 -8.68 6.40
CA ASN A 137 4.02 -9.49 7.29
C ASN A 137 5.50 -9.56 6.86
N VAL A 138 6.05 -8.40 6.49
CA VAL A 138 7.45 -8.23 6.09
C VAL A 138 7.98 -6.88 6.59
N THR A 139 9.29 -6.79 6.77
CA THR A 139 9.93 -5.52 7.13
C THR A 139 9.71 -4.48 6.03
N VAL A 140 9.37 -3.25 6.42
CA VAL A 140 9.23 -2.11 5.53
C VAL A 140 10.36 -1.13 5.79
N ARG A 141 10.97 -0.65 4.71
CA ARG A 141 12.05 0.34 4.72
C ARG A 141 11.72 1.52 3.83
N ARG A 142 12.34 2.66 4.14
CA ARG A 142 12.35 3.84 3.26
C ARG A 142 13.74 4.07 2.71
N PRO A 143 13.89 4.25 1.39
CA PRO A 143 15.14 4.77 0.83
C PRO A 143 15.52 6.11 1.47
N ALA A 144 16.83 6.34 1.65
CA ALA A 144 17.35 7.62 2.13
C ALA A 144 17.11 8.73 1.11
N GLU A 145 17.28 8.40 -0.18
CA GLU A 145 16.94 9.27 -1.30
C GLU A 145 15.48 9.04 -1.72
N THR A 146 14.66 10.08 -1.60
CA THR A 146 13.23 10.02 -1.90
C THR A 146 12.95 10.04 -3.40
N GLU A 147 13.84 10.61 -4.21
CA GLU A 147 13.74 10.65 -5.67
C GLU A 147 14.28 9.36 -6.30
N SER A 148 13.66 8.22 -5.96
CA SER A 148 14.19 6.89 -6.31
C SER A 148 14.32 6.63 -7.81
N ALA A 149 13.49 7.25 -8.65
CA ALA A 149 13.62 7.17 -10.11
C ALA A 149 14.88 7.88 -10.62
N ALA A 150 15.16 9.09 -10.10
CA ALA A 150 16.36 9.85 -10.43
C ALA A 150 17.62 9.12 -9.93
N LEU A 151 17.57 8.56 -8.71
CA LEU A 151 18.65 7.73 -8.18
C LEU A 151 18.91 6.51 -9.06
N GLY A 152 17.86 5.80 -9.49
CA GLY A 152 17.99 4.65 -10.40
C GLY A 152 18.66 5.02 -11.72
N ALA A 153 18.31 6.17 -12.31
CA ALA A 153 18.95 6.68 -13.52
C ALA A 153 20.44 7.03 -13.28
N ALA A 154 20.76 7.67 -12.16
CA ALA A 154 22.14 8.01 -11.80
C ALA A 154 23.00 6.76 -11.59
N LEU A 155 22.48 5.72 -10.95
CA LEU A 155 23.17 4.44 -10.77
C LEU A 155 23.45 3.74 -12.11
N GLN A 156 22.49 3.75 -13.05
CA GLN A 156 22.70 3.22 -14.39
C GLN A 156 23.76 4.00 -15.19
N ALA A 157 23.74 5.34 -15.09
CA ALA A 157 24.75 6.19 -15.73
C ALA A 157 26.15 5.95 -15.15
N ALA A 158 26.25 5.80 -13.83
CA ALA A 158 27.52 5.51 -13.16
C ALA A 158 28.07 4.12 -13.55
N ALA A 159 27.21 3.11 -13.67
CA ALA A 159 27.58 1.79 -14.18
C ALA A 159 28.17 1.87 -15.60
N LEU A 160 27.53 2.63 -16.48
CA LEU A 160 28.01 2.84 -17.86
C LEU A 160 29.39 3.51 -17.90
N VAL A 161 29.60 4.59 -17.12
CA VAL A 161 30.87 5.33 -17.09
C VAL A 161 32.01 4.51 -16.50
N THR A 162 31.71 3.63 -15.54
CA THR A 162 32.70 2.76 -14.91
C THR A 162 32.93 1.45 -15.66
N GLY A 163 32.16 1.18 -16.73
CA GLY A 163 32.26 -0.05 -17.52
C GLY A 163 31.69 -1.29 -16.83
N PHE A 164 30.92 -1.12 -15.76
CA PHE A 164 30.27 -2.22 -15.04
C PHE A 164 28.88 -2.53 -15.62
N PRO A 165 28.45 -3.80 -15.65
CA PRO A 165 27.04 -4.12 -15.87
C PRO A 165 26.16 -3.46 -14.79
N ALA A 166 25.05 -2.84 -15.19
CA ALA A 166 24.19 -2.05 -14.29
C ALA A 166 23.79 -2.81 -13.02
N ARG A 167 23.41 -4.09 -13.15
CA ARG A 167 23.06 -4.95 -12.02
C ARG A 167 24.21 -5.12 -11.03
N GLU A 168 25.42 -5.40 -11.52
CA GLU A 168 26.60 -5.61 -10.66
C GLU A 168 27.00 -4.33 -9.95
N TYR A 169 26.95 -3.20 -10.66
CA TYR A 169 27.21 -1.89 -10.09
C TYR A 169 26.26 -1.58 -8.93
N VAL A 170 24.96 -1.80 -9.10
CA VAL A 170 23.94 -1.56 -8.06
C VAL A 170 24.10 -2.52 -6.87
N LEU A 171 24.46 -3.78 -7.09
CA LEU A 171 24.71 -4.73 -6.00
C LEU A 171 25.94 -4.34 -5.17
N ALA A 172 26.98 -3.80 -5.82
CA ALA A 172 28.17 -3.28 -5.14
C ALA A 172 27.92 -1.92 -4.46
N HIS A 173 26.96 -1.13 -4.95
CA HIS A 173 26.61 0.21 -4.46
C HIS A 173 25.11 0.32 -4.19
N PRO A 174 24.56 -0.46 -3.23
CA PRO A 174 23.13 -0.48 -3.00
C PRO A 174 22.64 0.90 -2.51
N PRO A 175 21.41 1.31 -2.88
CA PRO A 175 20.80 2.50 -2.33
C PRO A 175 20.81 2.47 -0.80
N ALA A 176 21.18 3.59 -0.19
CA ALA A 176 21.08 3.73 1.26
C ALA A 176 19.60 3.78 1.69
N TYR A 177 19.31 3.18 2.84
CA TYR A 177 18.02 3.31 3.50
C TYR A 177 18.10 4.37 4.59
N ALA A 178 16.99 5.08 4.81
CA ALA A 178 16.83 5.95 5.96
C ALA A 178 16.96 5.13 7.26
N GLU A 179 17.30 5.81 8.36
CA GLU A 179 17.38 5.17 9.66
C GLU A 179 16.02 4.63 10.10
N GLY A 180 16.04 3.43 10.68
CA GLY A 180 14.84 2.71 11.12
C GLY A 180 14.19 1.83 10.06
N ALA A 181 13.29 0.96 10.52
CA ALA A 181 12.44 0.12 9.69
C ALA A 181 11.18 -0.21 10.48
N GLU A 182 10.06 -0.37 9.80
CA GLU A 182 8.84 -0.87 10.41
C GLU A 182 8.85 -2.41 10.34
N VAL A 183 8.86 -3.04 11.51
CA VAL A 183 8.87 -4.50 11.66
C VAL A 183 7.45 -4.97 11.98
N PRO A 184 6.96 -6.07 11.38
CA PRO A 184 5.60 -6.54 11.62
C PRO A 184 5.33 -6.84 13.09
N ASN A 185 4.19 -6.36 13.59
CA ASN A 185 3.66 -6.74 14.89
C ASN A 185 2.83 -8.03 14.75
N PRO A 186 3.21 -9.14 15.42
CA PRO A 186 2.53 -10.44 15.26
C PRO A 186 1.02 -10.43 15.55
N ALA A 187 0.58 -9.61 16.52
CA ALA A 187 -0.84 -9.50 16.85
C ALA A 187 -1.61 -8.76 15.75
N ALA A 188 -1.04 -7.66 15.25
CA ALA A 188 -1.63 -6.89 14.15
C ALA A 188 -1.67 -7.72 12.85
N VAL A 189 -0.60 -8.46 12.54
CA VAL A 189 -0.54 -9.40 11.40
C VAL A 189 -1.72 -10.38 11.44
N THR A 190 -1.97 -10.98 12.60
CA THR A 190 -3.10 -11.92 12.77
C THR A 190 -4.45 -11.25 12.49
N THR A 191 -4.67 -10.05 13.04
CA THR A 191 -5.92 -9.30 12.85
C THR A 191 -6.10 -8.83 11.40
N HIS A 192 -5.02 -8.36 10.76
CA HIS A 192 -5.02 -7.96 9.36
C HIS A 192 -5.26 -9.13 8.42
N ALA A 193 -4.73 -10.33 8.72
CA ALA A 193 -5.01 -11.52 7.93
C ALA A 193 -6.52 -11.83 7.88
N VAL A 194 -7.23 -11.74 9.01
CA VAL A 194 -8.70 -11.93 9.06
C VAL A 194 -9.43 -10.79 8.33
N SER A 195 -9.00 -9.54 8.54
CA SER A 195 -9.62 -8.37 7.95
C SER A 195 -9.47 -8.33 6.43
N TYR A 196 -8.31 -8.75 5.93
CA TYR A 196 -8.03 -8.90 4.50
C TYR A 196 -8.96 -9.92 3.83
N GLN A 197 -9.21 -11.07 4.45
CA GLN A 197 -10.14 -12.06 3.87
C GLN A 197 -11.56 -11.50 3.75
N LYS A 198 -12.02 -10.76 4.76
CA LYS A 198 -13.33 -10.09 4.73
C LYS A 198 -13.36 -9.00 3.65
N PHE A 199 -12.30 -8.21 3.54
CA PHE A 199 -12.16 -7.17 2.52
C PHE A 199 -12.28 -7.75 1.10
N VAL A 200 -11.55 -8.84 0.80
CA VAL A 200 -11.62 -9.51 -0.51
C VAL A 200 -13.01 -10.09 -0.77
N ALA A 201 -13.60 -10.77 0.22
CA ALA A 201 -14.92 -11.37 0.08
C ALA A 201 -16.00 -10.31 -0.19
N GLU A 202 -15.96 -9.18 0.52
CA GLU A 202 -16.89 -8.06 0.30
C GLU A 202 -16.71 -7.42 -1.06
N GLY A 203 -15.47 -7.14 -1.49
CA GLY A 203 -15.21 -6.60 -2.82
C GLY A 203 -15.74 -7.50 -3.93
N LYS A 204 -15.54 -8.81 -3.82
CA LYS A 204 -16.08 -9.79 -4.77
C LYS A 204 -17.62 -9.80 -4.78
N ALA A 205 -18.23 -9.84 -3.60
CA ALA A 205 -19.68 -9.86 -3.48
C ALA A 205 -20.35 -8.62 -4.09
N LEU A 206 -19.69 -7.46 -3.98
CA LEU A 206 -20.18 -6.19 -4.49
C LEU A 206 -19.90 -6.00 -5.99
N PHE A 207 -18.72 -6.40 -6.50
CA PHE A 207 -18.25 -5.94 -7.81
C PHE A 207 -17.92 -7.06 -8.82
N GLU A 208 -17.79 -8.32 -8.41
CA GLU A 208 -17.42 -9.41 -9.33
C GLU A 208 -18.58 -9.82 -10.25
N LYS A 209 -19.83 -9.55 -9.87
CA LYS A 209 -21.03 -9.87 -10.66
C LYS A 209 -21.26 -8.94 -11.84
N ASP A 210 -20.63 -7.77 -11.85
CA ASP A 210 -20.80 -6.75 -12.90
C ASP A 210 -19.76 -6.87 -14.04
N ALA A 211 -18.93 -7.93 -14.03
CA ALA A 211 -17.88 -8.15 -15.03
C ALA A 211 -18.38 -8.75 -16.36
N THR A 212 -19.69 -8.91 -16.53
CA THR A 212 -20.35 -9.34 -17.79
C THR A 212 -21.11 -8.18 -18.42
N PHE A 213 -20.42 -7.34 -19.19
CA PHE A 213 -21.02 -6.52 -20.24
C PHE A 213 -20.07 -6.47 -21.45
#